data_AF-A0A949EJ30-F1
#
_entry.id   AF-A0A949EJ30-F1
#
_cell.length_a   1.000
_cell.length_b   1.000
_cell.length_c   1.000
_cell.angle_alpha   90.00
_cell.angle_beta   90.00
_cell.angle_gamma   90.00
#
_symmetry.space_group_name_H-M   'P 1'
#
loop_
_entity.id
_entity.type
_entity.pdbx_description
1 polymer ?
#
loop_
_entity_poly.entity_id
_entity_poly.type
_entity_poly.pdbx_seq_one_letter_code
_entity_poly.pdbx_strand_id
1 'polypeptide(L)'
;MVYQDFLEVQDTEGEFELESEYIGEKVRVTRTRSKRISTSYPDYPEPLKVGMKWGEVNDIKRNDNMYAYYVEVIEDVTVPAGTFRCFRIAYRTCPDDIVEWFCPGVGIVKIEYRHHGTITNYTSELAYIY
;
A
#
# COMPACT_ATOMS: atom_id res chain seq x y z
N MET A 1 0.85 13.72 29.81
CA MET A 1 -0.63 13.68 29.88
C MET A 1 -1.11 14.03 28.48
N VAL A 2 -1.51 13.01 27.72
CA VAL A 2 -1.80 13.09 26.27
C VAL A 2 -3.32 13.21 26.13
N TYR A 3 -3.80 14.27 25.48
CA TYR A 3 -5.17 14.31 24.97
C TYR A 3 -5.10 14.02 23.47
N GLN A 4 -5.55 12.83 23.08
CA GLN A 4 -5.96 12.51 21.73
C GLN A 4 -7.48 12.36 21.78
N ASP A 5 -8.19 13.35 21.28
CA ASP A 5 -9.62 13.24 21.05
C ASP A 5 -9.84 12.33 19.84
N PHE A 6 -10.38 11.14 20.09
CA PHE A 6 -10.94 10.29 19.05
C PHE A 6 -12.41 10.69 18.86
N LEU A 7 -12.72 11.32 17.73
CA LEU A 7 -14.10 11.43 17.25
C LEU A 7 -14.47 10.10 16.61
N GLU A 8 -15.21 9.27 17.35
CA GLU A 8 -15.94 8.12 16.82
C GLU A 8 -17.03 8.65 15.86
N VAL A 9 -16.78 8.56 14.55
CA VAL A 9 -17.83 8.78 13.55
C VAL A 9 -18.39 7.41 13.17
N GLN A 10 -19.55 7.08 13.72
CA GLN A 10 -20.37 5.97 13.22
C GLN A 10 -20.79 6.29 11.78
N ASP A 11 -20.46 5.39 10.86
CA ASP A 11 -20.61 5.53 9.42
C ASP A 11 -22.09 5.55 9.03
N THR A 12 -22.68 6.74 8.87
CA THR A 12 -24.06 6.92 8.40
C THR A 12 -24.07 7.66 7.06
N GLU A 13 -24.74 7.10 6.05
CA GLU A 13 -24.99 7.73 4.75
C GLU A 13 -25.78 9.05 4.93
N GLY A 14 -25.43 10.12 4.19
CA GLY A 14 -26.12 11.41 4.31
C GLY A 14 -25.51 12.57 3.53
N GLU A 15 -26.26 13.68 3.48
CA GLU A 15 -25.77 14.99 3.06
C GLU A 15 -25.22 15.73 4.28
N PHE A 16 -24.04 16.33 4.14
CA PHE A 16 -23.39 17.08 5.21
C PHE A 16 -23.00 18.47 4.73
N GLU A 17 -23.15 19.47 5.60
CA GLU A 17 -22.59 20.80 5.38
C GLU A 17 -21.25 20.88 6.11
N LEU A 18 -20.17 21.06 5.36
CA LEU A 18 -18.82 21.23 5.89
C LEU A 18 -18.35 22.66 5.60
N GLU A 19 -17.78 23.32 6.60
CA GLU A 19 -17.12 24.61 6.40
C GLU A 19 -15.72 24.35 5.83
N SER A 20 -15.47 24.83 4.62
CA SER A 20 -14.19 24.62 3.97
C SER A 20 -13.16 25.61 4.52
N GLU A 21 -12.12 25.10 5.18
CA GLU A 21 -11.00 25.90 5.69
C GLU A 21 -10.24 26.65 4.59
N TYR A 22 -10.42 26.27 3.32
CA TYR A 22 -9.75 26.88 2.17
C TYR A 22 -10.50 28.08 1.58
N ILE A 23 -11.84 28.10 1.70
CA ILE A 23 -12.67 29.16 1.08
C ILE A 23 -13.56 29.89 2.10
N GLY A 24 -13.57 29.47 3.37
CA GLY A 24 -14.32 30.12 4.44
C GLY A 24 -15.85 30.04 4.27
N GLU A 25 -16.33 29.11 3.44
CA GLU A 25 -17.75 28.95 3.12
C GLU A 25 -18.24 27.54 3.49
N LYS A 26 -19.55 27.44 3.77
CA LYS A 26 -20.22 26.16 4.00
C LYS A 26 -20.56 25.50 2.68
N VAL A 27 -19.97 24.33 2.45
CA VAL A 27 -20.18 23.51 1.25
C VAL A 27 -21.03 22.30 1.62
N ARG A 28 -22.07 22.04 0.83
CA ARG A 28 -22.85 20.79 0.92
C ARG A 28 -22.12 19.68 0.18
N VAL A 29 -21.85 18.59 0.89
CA VAL A 29 -21.18 17.41 0.35
C VAL A 29 -22.09 16.20 0.55
N THR A 30 -22.40 15.51 -0.54
CA THR A 30 -23.15 14.25 -0.52
C THR A 30 -22.15 13.10 -0.58
N ARG A 31 -22.06 12.29 0.49
CA ARG A 31 -21.15 11.14 0.52
C ARG A 31 -21.86 9.91 -0.03
N THR A 32 -21.72 9.66 -1.33
CA THR A 32 -22.24 8.45 -1.97
C THR A 32 -21.30 7.27 -1.70
N ARG A 33 -21.85 6.09 -1.40
CA ARG A 33 -21.06 4.87 -1.17
C ARG A 33 -20.37 4.43 -2.47
N SER A 34 -19.18 4.94 -2.75
CA SER A 34 -18.37 4.43 -3.86
C SER A 34 -17.81 3.08 -3.45
N LYS A 35 -18.42 1.99 -3.91
CA LYS A 35 -17.82 0.67 -3.85
C LYS A 35 -16.66 0.66 -4.84
N ARG A 36 -15.44 0.98 -4.38
CA ARG A 36 -14.23 0.67 -5.14
C ARG A 36 -14.12 -0.86 -5.19
N ILE A 37 -14.63 -1.44 -6.26
CA ILE A 37 -14.27 -2.80 -6.65
C ILE A 37 -12.98 -2.64 -7.44
N SER A 38 -11.85 -2.61 -6.75
CA SER A 38 -10.53 -2.67 -7.39
C SER A 38 -10.27 -4.12 -7.77
N THR A 39 -10.37 -4.40 -9.06
CA THR A 39 -10.00 -5.67 -9.65
C THR A 39 -8.48 -5.77 -9.72
N SER A 40 -7.93 -6.79 -9.05
CA SER A 40 -6.67 -7.50 -9.33
C SER A 40 -5.30 -6.82 -9.11
N TYR A 41 -5.18 -5.70 -8.39
CA TYR A 41 -3.87 -5.21 -7.93
C TYR A 41 -3.89 -4.96 -6.41
N PRO A 42 -2.77 -5.16 -5.69
CA PRO A 42 -2.70 -4.70 -4.31
C PRO A 42 -2.89 -3.18 -4.32
N ASP A 43 -3.99 -2.70 -3.75
CA ASP A 43 -4.21 -1.28 -3.50
C ASP A 43 -3.11 -0.83 -2.52
N TYR A 44 -2.04 -0.23 -3.04
CA TYR A 44 -1.00 0.34 -2.20
C TYR A 44 -1.60 1.51 -1.41
N PRO A 45 -1.53 1.49 -0.08
CA PRO A 45 -2.04 2.59 0.71
C PRO A 45 -1.15 3.82 0.55
N GLU A 46 -1.76 4.97 0.27
CA GLU A 46 -1.06 6.24 0.15
C GLU A 46 -1.21 7.08 1.44
N PRO A 47 -0.13 7.72 1.94
CA PRO A 47 1.26 7.59 1.51
C PRO A 47 1.95 6.32 2.06
N LEU A 48 2.77 5.66 1.22
CA LEU A 48 3.64 4.57 1.64
C LEU A 48 4.76 5.08 2.55
N LYS A 49 5.10 4.29 3.59
CA LYS A 49 6.20 4.57 4.52
C LYS A 49 6.84 3.28 5.01
N VAL A 50 8.13 3.34 5.35
CA VAL A 50 8.84 2.22 5.99
C VAL A 50 8.14 1.81 7.29
N GLY A 51 8.04 0.51 7.52
CA GLY A 51 7.35 -0.08 8.67
C GLY A 51 5.82 -0.18 8.52
N MET A 52 5.26 0.29 7.41
CA MET A 52 3.83 0.17 7.15
C MET A 52 3.46 -1.28 6.80
N LYS A 53 2.30 -1.72 7.29
CA LYS A 53 1.75 -3.06 7.10
C LYS A 53 0.28 -2.99 6.67
N TRP A 54 -0.12 -3.79 5.68
CA TRP A 54 -1.52 -3.90 5.24
C TRP A 54 -1.84 -5.31 4.74
N GLY A 55 -3.13 -5.66 4.72
CA GLY A 55 -3.62 -7.01 4.46
C GLY A 55 -4.80 -7.33 5.36
N GLU A 56 -4.98 -8.62 5.68
CA GLU A 56 -6.05 -9.08 6.57
C GLU A 56 -5.83 -8.63 8.02
N VAL A 57 -6.92 -8.26 8.70
CA VAL A 57 -6.86 -7.67 10.06
C VAL A 57 -6.14 -8.56 11.07
N ASN A 58 -6.31 -9.87 10.96
CA ASN A 58 -5.66 -10.82 11.86
C ASN A 58 -4.16 -10.95 11.59
N ASP A 59 -3.75 -10.86 10.33
CA ASP A 59 -2.35 -10.98 9.93
C ASP A 59 -1.55 -9.71 10.23
N ILE A 60 -2.18 -8.54 10.08
CA ILE A 60 -1.60 -7.25 10.48
C ILE A 60 -1.18 -7.27 11.96
N LYS A 61 -1.99 -7.87 12.84
CA LYS A 61 -1.73 -7.94 14.30
C LYS A 61 -0.56 -8.86 14.69
N ARG A 62 -0.08 -9.72 13.79
CA ARG A 62 1.07 -10.59 14.06
C ARG A 62 2.36 -9.76 14.15
N ASN A 63 3.26 -10.18 15.03
CA ASN A 63 4.54 -9.50 15.26
C ASN A 63 5.67 -9.95 14.30
N ASP A 64 5.38 -10.85 13.36
CA ASP A 64 6.37 -11.48 12.48
C ASP A 64 6.35 -10.95 11.03
N ASN A 65 5.48 -9.98 10.73
CA ASN A 65 5.28 -9.41 9.40
C ASN A 65 4.91 -10.43 8.31
N MET A 66 4.47 -11.64 8.68
CA MET A 66 3.97 -12.63 7.74
C MET A 66 2.50 -12.40 7.40
N TYR A 67 2.06 -12.93 6.25
CA TYR A 67 0.69 -12.90 5.72
C TYR A 67 0.10 -11.49 5.55
N ALA A 68 0.98 -10.50 5.45
CA ALA A 68 0.64 -9.12 5.19
C ALA A 68 1.74 -8.49 4.34
N TYR A 69 1.39 -7.49 3.56
CA TYR A 69 2.37 -6.67 2.89
C TYR A 69 3.04 -5.78 3.93
N TYR A 70 4.36 -5.65 3.83
CA TYR A 70 5.17 -4.88 4.74
C TYR A 70 6.24 -4.09 4.00
N VAL A 71 6.30 -2.78 4.23
CA VAL A 71 7.34 -1.90 3.66
C VAL A 71 8.60 -2.02 4.51
N GLU A 72 9.64 -2.63 3.96
CA GLU A 72 10.86 -2.90 4.71
C GLU A 72 11.84 -1.73 4.70
N VAL A 73 12.06 -1.15 3.51
CA VAL A 73 13.09 -0.14 3.30
C VAL A 73 12.77 0.69 2.05
N ILE A 74 13.41 1.86 1.95
CA ILE A 74 13.50 2.63 0.71
C ILE A 74 14.94 2.55 0.22
N GLU A 75 15.15 2.05 -0.99
CA GLU A 75 16.47 1.84 -1.58
C GLU A 75 16.51 2.21 -3.06
N ASP A 76 17.72 2.43 -3.58
CA ASP A 76 17.93 2.64 -5.00
C ASP A 76 18.06 1.28 -5.71
N VAL A 77 17.21 1.05 -6.70
CA VAL A 77 17.15 -0.21 -7.47
C VAL A 77 17.54 0.08 -8.90
N THR A 78 18.51 -0.67 -9.41
CA THR A 78 18.91 -0.61 -10.82
C THR A 78 18.30 -1.78 -11.58
N VAL A 79 17.57 -1.47 -12.65
CA VAL A 79 16.97 -2.38 -13.63
C VAL A 79 17.36 -1.92 -15.03
N PRO A 80 17.10 -2.68 -16.12
CA PRO A 80 17.50 -2.24 -17.45
C PRO A 80 16.92 -0.88 -17.88
N ALA A 81 15.74 -0.50 -17.38
CA ALA A 81 15.14 0.81 -17.62
C ALA A 81 15.83 1.99 -16.89
N GLY A 82 16.74 1.73 -15.95
CA GLY A 82 17.45 2.76 -15.18
C GLY A 82 17.53 2.47 -13.67
N THR A 83 17.90 3.49 -12.91
CA THR A 83 18.00 3.43 -11.44
C THR A 83 16.90 4.29 -10.81
N PHE A 84 16.15 3.71 -9.88
CA PHE A 84 14.97 4.33 -9.26
C PHE A 84 15.02 4.20 -7.74
N ARG A 85 14.54 5.22 -7.02
CA ARG A 85 14.37 5.18 -5.56
C ARG A 85 13.00 4.56 -5.22
N CYS A 86 12.99 3.37 -4.63
CA CYS A 86 11.80 2.54 -4.52
C CYS A 86 11.58 2.02 -3.09
N PHE A 87 10.32 1.77 -2.76
CA PHE A 87 9.92 1.02 -1.58
C PHE A 87 10.08 -0.48 -1.85
N ARG A 88 10.86 -1.17 -1.02
CA ARG A 88 10.92 -2.63 -0.99
C ARG A 88 9.77 -3.14 -0.12
N ILE A 89 8.81 -3.79 -0.75
CA ILE A 89 7.58 -4.28 -0.13
C ILE A 89 7.65 -5.80 -0.15
N ALA A 90 7.55 -6.42 1.03
CA ALA A 90 7.58 -7.87 1.16
C ALA A 90 6.21 -8.41 1.57
N TYR A 91 5.80 -9.51 0.95
CA TYR A 91 4.69 -10.35 1.37
C TYR A 91 5.24 -11.76 1.59
N ARG A 92 5.33 -12.18 2.85
CA ARG A 92 5.89 -13.48 3.23
C ARG A 92 4.85 -14.39 3.82
N THR A 93 4.89 -15.64 3.44
CA THR A 93 4.02 -16.71 3.94
C THR A 93 4.86 -17.94 4.24
N CYS A 94 4.26 -19.00 4.78
CA CYS A 94 4.97 -20.27 4.95
C CYS A 94 5.42 -20.91 3.62
N PRO A 95 4.60 -20.98 2.55
CA PRO A 95 5.04 -21.57 1.30
C PRO A 95 5.86 -20.62 0.42
N ASP A 96 5.65 -19.30 0.52
CA ASP A 96 6.07 -18.35 -0.50
C ASP A 96 6.55 -17.01 0.07
N ASP A 97 7.51 -16.41 -0.62
CA ASP A 97 7.87 -15.00 -0.51
C ASP A 97 7.62 -14.29 -1.85
N ILE A 98 7.00 -13.11 -1.78
CA ILE A 98 6.93 -12.14 -2.86
C ILE A 98 7.58 -10.85 -2.37
N VAL A 99 8.46 -10.28 -3.19
CA VAL A 99 9.05 -8.96 -2.94
C VAL A 99 8.83 -8.09 -4.17
N GLU A 100 8.31 -6.90 -3.95
CA GLU A 100 8.02 -5.91 -4.99
C GLU A 100 8.79 -4.62 -4.69
N TRP A 101 9.34 -4.01 -5.73
CA TRP A 101 9.93 -2.68 -5.64
C TRP A 101 9.04 -1.68 -6.34
N PHE A 102 8.29 -0.91 -5.53
CA PHE A 102 7.39 0.13 -6.01
C PHE A 102 8.07 1.50 -5.92
N CYS A 103 8.14 2.21 -7.04
CA CYS A 103 8.76 3.54 -7.12
C CYS A 103 7.68 4.58 -7.46
N PRO A 104 7.49 5.63 -6.63
CA PRO A 104 6.54 6.69 -6.91
C PRO A 104 6.73 7.31 -8.29
N GLY A 105 5.64 7.45 -9.05
CA GLY A 105 5.66 7.99 -10.41
C GLY A 105 6.07 6.99 -11.51
N VAL A 106 6.52 5.77 -11.16
CA VAL A 106 6.87 4.71 -12.12
C VAL A 106 5.97 3.47 -11.94
N GLY A 107 5.69 3.09 -10.69
CA GLY A 107 5.01 1.84 -10.35
C GLY A 107 5.99 0.74 -9.94
N ILE A 108 5.63 -0.53 -10.15
CA ILE A 108 6.50 -1.66 -9.82
C ILE A 108 7.60 -1.80 -10.89
N VAL A 109 8.86 -1.69 -10.47
CA VAL A 109 10.01 -1.82 -11.38
C VAL A 109 10.70 -3.18 -11.29
N LYS A 110 10.50 -3.90 -10.18
CA LYS A 110 11.07 -5.22 -9.95
C LYS A 110 10.15 -6.07 -9.09
N ILE A 111 10.05 -7.36 -9.40
CA ILE A 111 9.37 -8.37 -8.60
C ILE A 111 10.28 -9.58 -8.46
N GLU A 112 10.40 -10.11 -7.25
CA GLU A 112 11.02 -11.39 -6.95
C GLU A 112 10.01 -12.31 -6.27
N TYR A 113 9.92 -13.54 -6.75
CA TYR A 113 9.11 -14.59 -6.17
C TYR A 113 9.96 -15.81 -5.84
N ARG A 114 9.70 -16.39 -4.66
CA ARG A 114 10.35 -17.61 -4.18
C ARG A 114 9.35 -18.53 -3.51
N HIS A 115 9.23 -19.75 -4.01
CA HIS A 115 8.48 -20.82 -3.34
C HIS A 115 9.43 -21.70 -2.51
N HIS A 116 9.16 -21.89 -1.22
CA HIS A 116 10.04 -22.62 -0.29
C HIS A 116 10.00 -24.14 -0.48
N GLY A 117 8.92 -24.67 -1.07
CA GLY A 117 8.73 -26.11 -1.28
C GLY A 117 9.08 -26.64 -2.68
N THR A 118 9.53 -25.78 -3.60
CA THR A 118 9.85 -26.16 -5.00
C THR A 118 11.04 -25.35 -5.50
N ILE A 119 11.53 -25.68 -6.69
CA ILE A 119 12.55 -24.86 -7.37
C ILE A 119 11.95 -23.63 -8.09
N THR A 120 10.63 -23.44 -7.98
CA THR A 120 9.92 -22.37 -8.69
C THR A 120 10.26 -21.03 -8.05
N ASN A 121 11.14 -20.30 -8.71
CA ASN A 121 11.48 -18.92 -8.41
C ASN A 121 11.42 -18.14 -9.72
N TYR A 122 11.04 -16.86 -9.66
CA TYR A 122 11.18 -15.97 -10.81
C TYR A 122 11.49 -14.54 -10.39
N THR A 123 12.06 -13.81 -11.34
CA THR A 123 12.35 -12.38 -11.20
C THR A 123 11.88 -11.68 -12.46
N SER A 124 11.24 -10.54 -12.30
CA SER A 124 10.82 -9.65 -13.38
C SER A 124 11.36 -8.26 -13.12
N GLU A 125 11.88 -7.60 -14.16
CA GLU A 125 12.48 -6.27 -14.08
C GLU A 125 11.97 -5.39 -15.22
N LEU A 126 11.76 -4.11 -14.94
CA LEU A 126 11.35 -3.13 -15.92
C LEU A 126 12.46 -2.93 -16.95
N ALA A 127 12.16 -3.29 -18.20
CA ALA A 127 13.13 -3.27 -19.28
C ALA A 127 13.32 -1.87 -19.90
N TYR A 128 12.25 -1.10 -20.04
CA TYR A 128 12.26 0.24 -20.65
C TYR A 128 11.07 1.09 -20.17
N ILE A 129 11.19 2.41 -20.28
CA ILE A 129 10.11 3.40 -20.14
C ILE A 129 9.95 4.08 -21.50
N TYR A 130 8.73 4.19 -22.01
CA TYR A 130 8.42 4.84 -23.28
C TYR A 130 8.07 6.32 -23.09
#